data_AF-A0A2X3D8N6-F1
#
_entry.id   AF-A0A2X3D8N6-F1
#
_cell.length_a   1.000
_cell.length_b   1.000
_cell.length_c   1.000
_cell.angle_alpha   90.00
_cell.angle_beta   90.00
_cell.angle_gamma   90.00
#
_symmetry.space_group_name_H-M   'P 1'
#
loop_
_entity.id
_entity.type
_entity.pdbx_description
1 polymer ?
#
loop_
_entity_poly.entity_id
_entity_poly.type
_entity_poly.pdbx_seq_one_letter_code
_entity_poly.pdbx_strand_id
1 'polypeptide(L)'
;MSTQLEIGYDNVKSQRTSENNNQYKITLAQQWQAGNSVWSRPAIRIFATYAKWDENWGYSNTSGLQTKDSSGSGAFTSSRGDDSEVTFGAQMEVWW
;
A
#
# COMPACT_ATOMS: atom_id res chain seq x y z
N MET A 1 -23.65 -3.60 -10.76
CA MET A 1 -22.93 -2.35 -10.41
C MET A 1 -22.88 -2.24 -8.91
N SER A 2 -21.73 -1.91 -8.33
CA SER A 2 -21.55 -1.74 -6.88
C SER A 2 -20.46 -0.72 -6.58
N THR A 3 -20.44 -0.22 -5.35
CA THR A 3 -19.35 0.58 -4.79
C THR A 3 -18.58 -0.28 -3.80
N GLN A 4 -17.25 -0.29 -3.88
CA GLN A 4 -16.37 -1.03 -3.00
C GLN A 4 -15.50 -0.09 -2.19
N LEU A 5 -15.28 -0.45 -0.93
CA LEU A 5 -14.37 0.22 -0.01
C LEU A 5 -13.37 -0.81 0.52
N GLU A 6 -12.08 -0.51 0.40
CA GLU A 6 -11.00 -1.28 0.99
C GLU A 6 -10.24 -0.41 1.98
N ILE A 7 -9.99 -0.95 3.17
CA ILE A 7 -9.16 -0.33 4.20
C ILE A 7 -8.14 -1.37 4.63
N GLY A 8 -6.87 -1.02 4.55
CA GLY A 8 -5.75 -1.86 4.98
C GLY A 8 -4.86 -1.10 5.95
N TYR A 9 -4.32 -1.81 6.94
CA TYR A 9 -3.28 -1.32 7.84
C TYR A 9 -2.21 -2.38 8.00
N ASP A 10 -0.95 -1.99 7.79
CA ASP A 10 0.22 -2.83 7.93
C ASP A 10 1.16 -2.24 8.98
N ASN A 11 1.75 -3.12 9.80
CA ASN A 11 2.78 -2.76 10.76
C ASN A 11 3.87 -3.83 10.78
N VAL A 12 5.12 -3.42 10.56
CA VAL A 12 6.27 -4.34 10.49
C VAL A 12 7.40 -3.83 11.36
N LYS A 13 7.78 -4.66 12.33
CA LYS A 13 8.93 -4.41 13.22
C LYS A 13 10.19 -5.07 12.68
N SER A 14 11.28 -4.32 12.60
CA SER A 14 12.59 -4.89 12.34
C SER A 14 13.10 -5.66 13.55
N GLN A 15 13.49 -6.92 13.37
CA GLN A 15 14.11 -7.70 14.44
C GLN A 15 15.49 -7.13 14.83
N ARG A 16 16.24 -6.58 13.87
CA ARG A 16 17.60 -6.08 14.07
C ARG A 16 17.64 -4.70 14.72
N THR A 17 16.79 -3.77 14.28
CA THR A 17 16.81 -2.38 14.77
C THR A 17 15.75 -2.09 15.82
N SER A 18 14.77 -2.99 16.00
CA SER A 18 13.58 -2.80 16.83
C SER A 18 12.67 -1.64 16.43
N GLU A 19 12.93 -0.99 15.30
CA GLU A 19 12.09 0.07 14.73
C GLU A 19 10.84 -0.51 14.05
N ASN A 20 9.79 0.29 13.94
CA ASN A 20 8.54 -0.08 13.29
C ASN A 20 8.29 0.75 12.03
N ASN A 21 7.80 0.09 10.99
CA ASN A 21 7.21 0.74 9.83
C ASN A 21 5.70 0.51 9.86
N ASN A 22 4.93 1.52 9.50
CA ASN A 22 3.48 1.39 9.40
C ASN A 22 2.94 2.07 8.14
N GLN A 23 1.81 1.57 7.64
CA GLN A 23 1.09 2.17 6.53
C GLN A 23 -0.39 1.87 6.67
N TYR A 24 -1.25 2.85 6.37
CA TYR A 24 -2.65 2.58 6.08
C TYR A 24 -3.01 3.03 4.67
N LYS A 25 -3.92 2.28 4.05
CA LYS A 25 -4.43 2.54 2.70
C LYS A 25 -5.94 2.48 2.71
N ILE A 26 -6.56 3.46 2.07
CA ILE A 26 -8.01 3.52 1.87
C ILE A 26 -8.25 3.60 0.36
N THR A 27 -9.11 2.73 -0.16
CA THR A 27 -9.48 2.72 -1.58
C THR A 27 -10.99 2.71 -1.72
N LEU A 28 -11.52 3.63 -2.52
CA LEU A 28 -12.93 3.66 -2.92
C LEU A 28 -13.00 3.40 -4.42
N ALA A 29 -13.82 2.44 -4.83
CA ALA A 29 -13.96 2.06 -6.23
C ALA A 29 -15.42 1.89 -6.64
N GLN A 30 -15.76 2.43 -7.82
CA GLN A 30 -17.00 2.11 -8.51
C GLN A 30 -16.76 0.94 -9.45
N GLN A 31 -17.53 -0.14 -9.30
CA GLN A 31 -17.34 -1.40 -10.04
C GLN A 31 -18.57 -1.81 -10.86
N TRP A 32 -18.32 -2.33 -12.06
CA TRP A 32 -19.25 -3.13 -12.84
C TRP A 32 -18.70 -4.54 -13.01
N GLN A 33 -19.46 -5.54 -12.60
CA GLN A 33 -19.06 -6.94 -12.66
C GLN A 33 -20.17 -7.83 -13.23
N ALA A 34 -19.76 -8.93 -13.85
CA ALA A 34 -20.67 -9.95 -14.41
C ALA A 34 -21.24 -10.85 -13.29
N GLY A 35 -22.10 -10.28 -12.44
CA GLY A 35 -22.79 -10.99 -11.36
C GLY A 35 -23.06 -10.13 -10.14
N ASN A 36 -23.62 -10.74 -9.10
CA ASN A 36 -24.01 -10.09 -7.84
C ASN A 36 -23.14 -10.51 -6.64
N SER A 37 -22.04 -11.23 -6.86
CA SER A 37 -21.11 -11.62 -5.82
C SER A 37 -19.87 -10.73 -5.81
N VAL A 38 -19.23 -10.57 -4.65
CA VAL A 38 -17.91 -9.92 -4.53
C VAL A 38 -16.84 -10.70 -5.32
N TRP A 39 -17.05 -12.01 -5.51
CA TRP A 39 -16.20 -12.90 -6.30
C TRP A 39 -16.55 -12.92 -7.80
N SER A 40 -17.59 -12.21 -8.24
CA SER A 40 -17.96 -12.19 -9.65
C SER A 40 -16.89 -11.50 -10.49
N ARG A 41 -16.45 -12.16 -11.56
CA ARG A 41 -15.54 -11.64 -12.57
C ARG A 41 -16.05 -11.99 -13.98
N PRO A 42 -15.72 -11.22 -15.03
CA PRO A 42 -14.86 -10.03 -15.03
C PRO A 42 -15.45 -8.85 -14.23
N ALA A 43 -14.56 -7.97 -13.75
CA ALA A 43 -14.90 -6.72 -13.08
C ALA A 43 -14.09 -5.57 -13.67
N ILE A 44 -14.77 -4.46 -13.98
CA ILE A 44 -14.17 -3.18 -14.38
C ILE A 44 -14.38 -2.19 -13.23
N ARG A 45 -13.31 -1.50 -12.82
CA ARG A 45 -13.29 -0.56 -11.70
C ARG A 45 -12.78 0.80 -12.13
N ILE A 46 -13.38 1.85 -11.61
CA ILE A 46 -12.77 3.19 -11.50
C ILE A 46 -12.54 3.44 -10.02
N PHE A 47 -11.33 3.83 -9.64
CA PHE A 47 -10.93 3.88 -8.24
C PHE A 47 -10.15 5.14 -7.89
N ALA A 48 -10.17 5.48 -6.59
CA ALA A 48 -9.26 6.40 -5.96
C ALA A 48 -8.71 5.76 -4.67
N THR A 49 -7.42 5.91 -4.45
CA THR A 49 -6.68 5.34 -3.32
C THR A 49 -5.88 6.44 -2.63
N TYR A 50 -5.98 6.50 -1.32
CA TYR A 50 -5.10 7.29 -0.47
C TYR A 50 -4.27 6.35 0.39
N ALA A 51 -2.97 6.59 0.46
CA ALA A 51 -2.07 5.88 1.36
C ALA A 51 -1.26 6.88 2.17
N LYS A 52 -1.07 6.59 3.45
CA LYS A 52 -0.11 7.29 4.30
C LYS A 52 0.74 6.25 5.02
N TRP A 53 2.04 6.52 5.08
CA TRP A 53 3.02 5.66 5.70
C TRP A 53 3.98 6.47 6.58
N ASP A 54 4.55 5.77 7.56
CA ASP A 54 5.63 6.23 8.42
C ASP A 54 6.62 5.07 8.58
N GLU A 55 7.76 5.19 7.91
CA GLU A 55 8.81 4.18 7.86
C GLU A 55 10.09 4.64 8.55
N ASN A 56 10.36 4.04 9.71
CA ASN A 56 11.52 4.34 10.55
C ASN A 56 12.72 3.41 10.29
N TRP A 57 12.57 2.42 9.40
CA TRP A 57 13.66 1.55 8.99
C TRP A 57 13.53 1.12 7.53
N GLY A 58 14.66 0.73 6.95
CA GLY A 58 14.71 0.12 5.63
C GLY A 58 15.93 -0.80 5.51
N TYR A 59 16.11 -1.43 4.35
CA TYR A 59 17.35 -2.14 4.06
C TYR A 59 18.40 -1.13 3.60
N SER A 60 19.59 -1.16 4.18
CA SER A 60 20.69 -0.26 3.79
C SER A 60 21.06 -0.47 2.33
N ASN A 61 21.22 0.63 1.59
CA ASN A 61 21.58 0.60 0.17
C ASN A 61 23.00 0.06 -0.09
N THR A 62 23.84 0.04 0.95
CA THR A 62 25.23 -0.45 0.86
C THR A 62 25.37 -1.87 1.39
N SER A 63 24.79 -2.17 2.56
CA SER A 63 25.00 -3.45 3.24
C SER A 63 23.88 -4.46 3.01
N GLY A 64 22.71 -4.03 2.54
CA GLY A 64 21.51 -4.86 2.42
C GLY A 64 20.93 -5.30 3.77
N LEU A 65 21.47 -4.83 4.90
CA LEU A 65 21.01 -5.18 6.23
C LEU A 65 19.95 -4.18 6.70
N GLN A 66 19.00 -4.67 7.52
CA GLN A 66 18.01 -3.81 8.16
C GLN A 66 18.71 -2.73 9.00
N THR A 67 18.39 -1.48 8.70
CA THR A 67 19.04 -0.30 9.27
C THR A 67 17.97 0.74 9.59
N LYS A 68 18.10 1.41 10.73
CA LYS A 68 17.22 2.52 11.10
C LYS A 68 17.38 3.63 10.06
N ASP A 69 16.28 4.12 9.52
CA ASP A 69 16.32 5.30 8.67
C ASP A 69 16.46 6.53 9.55
N SER A 70 17.67 7.07 9.60
CA SER A 70 17.94 8.30 10.37
C SER A 70 17.75 9.56 9.54
N SER A 71 17.47 9.42 8.24
CA SER A 71 17.28 10.54 7.31
C SER A 71 15.81 10.97 7.19
N GLY A 72 14.88 10.14 7.67
CA GLY A 72 13.42 10.35 7.53
C GLY A 72 12.92 10.39 6.09
N SER A 73 13.77 10.04 5.12
CA SER A 73 13.53 10.18 3.68
C SER A 73 14.10 9.03 2.87
N GLY A 74 14.63 7.99 3.52
CA GLY A 74 15.23 6.85 2.82
C GLY A 74 16.57 7.15 2.13
N ALA A 75 17.27 8.23 2.44
CA ALA A 75 18.48 8.63 1.69
C ALA A 75 19.57 7.53 1.63
N PHE A 76 19.67 6.70 2.68
CA PHE A 76 20.66 5.62 2.79
C PHE A 76 20.03 4.22 2.92
N THR A 77 18.71 4.14 2.87
CA THR A 77 17.97 2.89 3.07
C THR A 77 16.87 2.76 2.02
N SER A 78 16.23 1.61 1.94
CA SER A 78 15.03 1.42 1.13
C SER A 78 13.75 1.96 1.80
N SER A 79 13.86 2.72 2.89
CA SER A 79 12.71 3.34 3.56
C SER A 79 12.05 4.37 2.64
N ARG A 80 10.72 4.49 2.72
CA ARG A 80 9.93 5.51 2.02
C ARG A 80 9.70 6.76 2.87
N GLY A 81 10.30 6.84 4.06
CA GLY A 81 10.17 7.96 4.99
C GLY A 81 8.78 8.07 5.62
N ASP A 82 8.39 9.28 5.99
CA ASP A 82 7.02 9.63 6.41
C ASP A 82 6.39 10.51 5.33
N ASP A 83 5.45 9.94 4.58
CA ASP A 83 4.78 10.65 3.49
C ASP A 83 3.37 10.08 3.23
N SER A 84 2.64 10.72 2.32
CA SER A 84 1.31 10.32 1.89
C SER A 84 1.07 10.62 0.41
N GLU A 85 0.28 9.79 -0.25
CA GLU A 85 0.04 9.92 -1.68
C GLU A 85 -1.39 9.51 -2.07
N VAL A 86 -1.91 10.12 -3.14
CA VAL A 86 -3.22 9.81 -3.73
C VAL A 86 -3.04 9.32 -5.16
N THR A 87 -3.69 8.21 -5.50
CA THR A 87 -3.74 7.70 -6.88
C THR A 87 -5.19 7.46 -7.30
N PHE A 88 -5.46 7.53 -8.60
CA PHE A 88 -6.78 7.22 -9.16
C PHE A 88 -6.63 6.68 -10.58
N GLY A 89 -7.62 5.93 -11.05
CA GLY A 89 -7.56 5.36 -12.39
C GLY A 89 -8.66 4.36 -12.69
N ALA A 90 -8.47 3.59 -13.76
CA ALA A 90 -9.34 2.50 -14.16
C ALA A 90 -8.57 1.17 -14.21
N GLN A 91 -9.23 0.07 -13.88
CA GLN A 91 -8.64 -1.27 -13.83
C GLN A 91 -9.67 -2.33 -14.26
N MET A 92 -9.20 -3.44 -14.83
CA MET A 92 -9.98 -4.65 -15.11
C MET A 92 -9.34 -5.85 -14.41
N GLU A 93 -10.16 -6.77 -13.89
CA GLU A 93 -9.74 -8.04 -13.29
C GLU A 93 -10.64 -9.18 -13.79
N VAL A 94 -10.05 -10.33 -14.16
CA VAL A 94 -10.80 -11.47 -14.72
C VAL A 94 -10.14 -12.81 -14.37
N TRP A 95 -10.96 -13.83 -14.17
CA TRP A 95 -10.60 -15.24 -14.14
C TRP A 95 -11.78 -16.06 -14.70
N TRP A 96 -11.52 -17.29 -15.17
CA TRP A 96 -12.52 -18.21 -15.74
C TRP A 96 -12.40 -19.60 -15.13
#